data_AF-A0A9D0C9M1-F1
#
_entry.id   AF-A0A9D0C9M1-F1
#
_cell.length_a   1.000
_cell.length_b   1.000
_cell.length_c   1.000
_cell.angle_alpha   90.00
_cell.angle_beta   90.00
_cell.angle_gamma   90.00
#
_symmetry.space_group_name_H-M   'P 1'
#
loop_
_entity.id
_entity.type
_entity.pdbx_description
1 polymer ?
#
loop_
_entity_poly.entity_id
_entity_poly.type
_entity_poly.pdbx_seq_one_letter_code
_entity_poly.pdbx_strand_id
1 'polypeptide(L)'
;MKRTPWPALLAVAILLAVAPVMNGCAPRAAVPGQARQTPVTGHGRQQAGETAAEENDHGCSYFYFLWGRYAELNGRYAEALEAYEKALICDPAADYIARKIPVLLLRTGKDDKAVAWLERYLADHPRETGSRMLLAKILIRRGKFDAAVRQYAIIHEQDPRDLMPLLLLSELYVTEKKNDLALKTLRQA
;
A
#
# COMPACT_ATOMS: atom_id res chain seq x y z
N MET A 1 -36.06 -33.58 2.41
CA MET A 1 -37.53 -33.37 2.55
C MET A 1 -37.93 -33.61 4.01
N LYS A 2 -38.95 -32.88 4.50
CA LYS A 2 -39.50 -32.78 5.89
C LYS A 2 -38.68 -31.84 6.79
N ARG A 3 -38.97 -30.56 7.04
CA ARG A 3 -40.19 -29.72 7.25
C ARG A 3 -40.98 -30.01 8.53
N THR A 4 -41.05 -28.95 9.38
CA THR A 4 -42.05 -28.56 10.42
C THR A 4 -41.84 -29.03 11.87
N PRO A 5 -42.46 -28.38 12.90
CA PRO A 5 -42.89 -26.96 13.04
C PRO A 5 -42.59 -26.31 14.42
N TRP A 6 -42.82 -24.99 14.49
CA TRP A 6 -42.94 -24.12 15.68
C TRP A 6 -44.15 -24.46 16.59
N PRO A 7 -44.15 -23.98 17.85
CA PRO A 7 -45.18 -23.03 18.30
C PRO A 7 -44.53 -21.82 19.04
N ALA A 8 -44.88 -20.56 18.84
CA ALA A 8 -46.15 -19.83 18.97
C ALA A 8 -46.65 -19.66 20.43
N LEU A 9 -46.57 -18.39 20.87
CA LEU A 9 -47.44 -17.67 21.83
C LEU A 9 -47.14 -17.80 23.34
N LEU A 10 -46.82 -16.66 23.96
CA LEU A 10 -47.72 -16.04 24.94
C LEU A 10 -47.36 -14.55 25.14
N ALA A 11 -48.36 -13.71 24.87
CA ALA A 11 -48.37 -12.28 25.15
C ALA A 11 -48.74 -12.04 26.61
N VAL A 12 -48.11 -11.06 27.26
CA VAL A 12 -48.71 -10.32 28.39
C VAL A 12 -48.32 -8.84 28.26
N ALA A 13 -49.31 -8.01 27.97
CA ALA A 13 -49.28 -6.56 28.13
C ALA A 13 -49.65 -6.22 29.59
N ILE A 14 -49.07 -5.16 30.18
CA ILE A 14 -49.67 -4.37 31.27
C ILE A 14 -49.06 -2.95 31.30
N LEU A 15 -49.96 -1.99 31.01
CA LEU A 15 -50.18 -0.62 31.55
C LEU A 15 -48.98 0.23 32.03
N LEU A 16 -48.70 1.37 31.39
CA LEU A 16 -49.29 2.72 31.59
C LEU A 16 -48.96 3.40 32.94
N ALA A 17 -48.11 4.42 32.89
CA ALA A 17 -48.15 5.56 33.80
C ALA A 17 -47.78 6.84 33.03
N VAL A 18 -48.82 7.60 32.66
CA VAL A 18 -48.74 8.99 32.20
C VAL A 18 -48.89 9.86 33.45
N ALA A 19 -47.95 10.79 33.69
CA ALA A 19 -48.11 11.85 34.68
C ALA A 19 -48.06 13.21 33.96
N PRO A 20 -49.04 14.11 34.19
CA PRO A 20 -49.09 15.41 33.52
C PRO A 20 -48.33 16.51 34.29
N VAL A 21 -47.76 17.39 33.46
CA VAL A 21 -47.40 18.82 33.59
C VAL A 21 -47.93 19.55 34.84
N MET A 22 -47.10 20.42 35.45
CA MET A 22 -47.45 21.79 35.84
C MET A 22 -46.21 22.65 36.20
N ASN A 23 -46.09 23.75 35.45
CA ASN A 23 -45.61 25.10 35.81
C ASN A 23 -44.15 25.38 36.24
N GLY A 24 -43.54 26.33 35.51
CA GLY A 24 -42.41 27.11 35.98
C GLY A 24 -41.81 28.04 34.92
N CYS A 25 -42.57 29.00 34.38
CA CYS A 25 -41.99 30.14 33.67
C CYS A 25 -41.40 31.13 34.70
N ALA A 26 -40.09 31.36 34.64
CA ALA A 26 -39.43 32.50 35.29
C ALA A 26 -38.49 33.19 34.28
N PRO A 27 -38.37 34.53 34.30
CA PRO A 27 -37.72 35.29 33.26
C PRO A 27 -36.19 35.26 33.38
N ARG A 28 -35.52 35.05 32.23
CA ARG A 28 -34.06 35.07 32.11
C ARG A 28 -33.58 36.52 31.99
N ALA A 29 -32.89 37.01 33.02
CA ALA A 29 -32.20 38.29 32.99
C ALA A 29 -31.05 38.25 31.96
N ALA A 30 -30.94 39.33 31.18
CA ALA A 30 -29.93 39.51 30.14
C ALA A 30 -28.53 39.71 30.76
N VAL A 31 -27.55 38.92 30.31
CA VAL A 31 -26.12 39.15 30.56
C VAL A 31 -25.51 39.66 29.27
N PRO A 32 -24.95 40.89 29.21
CA PRO A 32 -24.21 41.37 28.06
C PRO A 32 -22.75 40.89 28.18
N GLY A 33 -22.34 40.00 27.28
CA GLY A 33 -21.00 39.44 27.24
C GLY A 33 -20.78 38.66 25.96
N GLN A 34 -20.71 39.39 24.84
CA GLN A 34 -20.44 38.85 23.51
C GLN A 34 -19.01 38.31 23.42
N ALA A 35 -18.85 36.99 23.44
CA ALA A 35 -17.78 36.31 22.72
C ALA A 35 -18.37 35.81 21.39
N ARG A 36 -17.92 36.38 20.28
CA ARG A 36 -18.34 36.05 18.92
C ARG A 36 -18.07 34.56 18.66
N GLN A 37 -19.12 33.76 18.58
CA GLN A 37 -19.09 32.50 17.85
C GLN A 37 -19.53 32.83 16.42
N THR A 38 -18.58 32.77 15.48
CA THR A 38 -18.89 32.83 14.06
C THR A 38 -19.73 31.59 13.68
N PRO A 39 -20.87 31.74 13.01
CA PRO A 39 -21.62 30.60 12.52
C PRO A 39 -20.84 29.99 11.35
N VAL A 40 -20.42 28.74 11.47
CA VAL A 40 -19.95 27.94 10.33
C VAL A 40 -21.19 27.49 9.57
N THR A 41 -21.70 28.36 8.68
CA THR A 41 -22.67 27.97 7.65
C THR A 41 -21.95 27.87 6.32
N GLY A 42 -21.93 26.65 5.75
CA GLY A 42 -21.32 26.40 4.46
C GLY A 42 -21.36 24.95 3.99
N HIS A 43 -22.50 24.27 4.10
CA HIS A 43 -22.79 23.12 3.23
C HIS A 43 -23.26 23.65 1.87
N GLY A 44 -22.30 23.93 0.98
CA GLY A 44 -22.53 24.27 -0.42
C GLY A 44 -22.03 23.14 -1.30
N ARG A 45 -22.90 22.18 -1.59
CA ARG A 45 -22.68 21.10 -2.55
C ARG A 45 -23.21 21.54 -3.91
N GLN A 46 -22.35 21.61 -4.92
CA GLN A 46 -22.57 21.33 -6.37
C GLN A 46 -21.42 21.97 -7.18
N GLN A 47 -20.38 21.20 -7.52
CA GLN A 47 -20.23 20.34 -8.71
C GLN A 47 -19.91 21.11 -10.01
N ALA A 48 -18.72 20.89 -10.58
CA ALA A 48 -18.54 20.69 -12.02
C ALA A 48 -17.09 20.28 -12.37
N GLY A 49 -16.96 19.09 -12.96
CA GLY A 49 -15.98 18.80 -14.02
C GLY A 49 -14.56 18.45 -13.60
N GLU A 50 -14.24 17.15 -13.59
CA GLU A 50 -13.20 16.53 -14.44
C GLU A 50 -12.84 15.14 -13.90
N THR A 51 -13.37 14.10 -14.56
CA THR A 51 -13.08 12.67 -14.37
C THR A 51 -13.31 12.11 -12.96
N ALA A 52 -14.18 11.10 -12.84
CA ALA A 52 -14.19 10.25 -11.65
C ALA A 52 -12.91 9.40 -11.63
N ALA A 53 -11.79 10.04 -11.33
CA ALA A 53 -10.67 9.36 -10.70
C ALA A 53 -11.19 8.84 -9.37
N GLU A 54 -10.96 7.56 -9.08
CA GLU A 54 -11.19 7.02 -7.73
C GLU A 54 -10.57 8.02 -6.73
N GLU A 55 -11.39 8.56 -5.83
CA GLU A 55 -10.92 9.53 -4.85
C GLU A 55 -9.99 8.78 -3.88
N ASN A 56 -8.68 8.86 -4.14
CA ASN A 56 -7.66 8.20 -3.31
C ASN A 56 -7.83 8.64 -1.85
N ASP A 57 -8.07 7.68 -0.96
CA ASP A 57 -8.11 7.95 0.47
C ASP A 57 -6.69 7.89 1.04
N HIS A 58 -6.00 9.02 0.94
CA HIS A 58 -4.65 9.17 1.47
C HIS A 58 -4.58 8.96 2.99
N GLY A 59 -5.66 9.24 3.73
CA GLY A 59 -5.72 9.02 5.18
C GLY A 59 -5.75 7.53 5.52
N CYS A 60 -6.62 6.77 4.84
CA CYS A 60 -6.64 5.32 4.91
C CYS A 60 -5.30 4.71 4.49
N SER A 61 -4.76 5.14 3.35
CA SER A 61 -3.48 4.62 2.84
C SER A 61 -2.35 4.87 3.83
N TYR A 62 -2.26 6.09 4.38
CA TYR A 62 -1.24 6.44 5.37
C TYR A 62 -1.39 5.66 6.67
N PHE A 63 -2.61 5.43 7.15
CA PHE A 63 -2.85 4.58 8.33
C PHE A 63 -2.30 3.16 8.12
N TYR A 64 -2.68 2.52 7.01
CA TYR A 64 -2.22 1.16 6.71
C TYR A 64 -0.72 1.10 6.38
N PHE A 65 -0.16 2.15 5.79
CA PHE A 65 1.28 2.28 5.62
C PHE A 65 2.00 2.26 6.97
N LEU A 66 1.56 3.08 7.93
CA LEU A 66 2.18 3.11 9.27
C LEU A 66 2.02 1.78 9.99
N TRP A 67 0.86 1.13 9.88
CA TRP A 67 0.65 -0.21 10.43
C TRP A 67 1.60 -1.23 9.80
N GLY A 68 1.72 -1.23 8.47
CA GLY A 68 2.62 -2.12 7.75
C GLY A 68 4.08 -1.89 8.13
N ARG A 69 4.49 -0.63 8.31
CA ARG A 69 5.83 -0.26 8.78
C ARG A 69 6.09 -0.77 10.19
N TYR A 70 5.11 -0.63 11.09
CA TYR A 70 5.22 -1.15 12.45
C TYR A 70 5.35 -2.68 12.44
N ALA A 71 4.52 -3.40 11.68
CA ALA A 71 4.60 -4.84 11.55
C ALA A 71 5.94 -5.31 10.94
N GLU A 72 6.42 -4.62 9.89
CA GLU A 72 7.70 -4.88 9.21
C GLU A 72 8.88 -4.78 10.19
N LEU A 73 8.94 -3.69 10.98
CA LEU A 73 10.00 -3.47 11.98
C LEU A 73 10.00 -4.52 13.10
N ASN A 74 8.85 -5.15 13.36
CA ASN A 74 8.71 -6.23 14.34
C ASN A 74 8.86 -7.63 13.72
N GLY A 75 9.29 -7.73 12.45
CA GLY A 75 9.47 -9.02 11.77
C GLY A 75 8.17 -9.75 11.42
N ARG A 76 7.01 -9.12 11.60
CA ARG A 76 5.69 -9.68 11.27
C ARG A 76 5.38 -9.45 9.79
N TYR A 77 6.15 -10.09 8.92
CA TYR A 77 6.15 -9.80 7.48
C TYR A 77 4.83 -10.11 6.77
N ALA A 78 4.09 -11.14 7.21
CA ALA A 78 2.78 -11.46 6.63
C ALA A 78 1.73 -10.37 6.93
N GLU A 79 1.71 -9.87 8.16
CA GLU A 79 0.85 -8.76 8.58
C GLU A 79 1.25 -7.45 7.89
N ALA A 80 2.54 -7.19 7.75
CA ALA A 80 3.04 -6.04 7.01
C ALA A 80 2.59 -6.06 5.54
N LEU A 81 2.61 -7.23 4.91
CA LEU A 81 2.18 -7.41 3.54
C LEU A 81 0.69 -7.10 3.38
N GLU A 82 -0.15 -7.66 4.25
CA GLU A 82 -1.59 -7.40 4.24
C GLU A 82 -1.90 -5.90 4.44
N ALA A 83 -1.17 -5.23 5.34
CA ALA A 83 -1.35 -3.81 5.56
C ALA A 83 -0.94 -2.97 4.34
N TYR A 84 0.19 -3.27 3.69
CA TYR A 84 0.57 -2.57 2.46
C TYR A 84 -0.38 -2.84 1.29
N GLU A 85 -0.93 -4.04 1.17
CA GLU A 85 -1.98 -4.35 0.19
C GLU A 85 -3.24 -3.50 0.45
N LYS A 86 -3.68 -3.36 1.71
CA LYS A 86 -4.80 -2.47 2.06
C LYS A 86 -4.49 -0.99 1.80
N ALA A 87 -3.25 -0.56 2.04
CA ALA A 87 -2.84 0.81 1.74
C ALA A 87 -2.95 1.12 0.24
N LEU A 88 -2.56 0.18 -0.63
CA LEU A 88 -2.69 0.32 -2.08
C LEU A 88 -4.12 0.19 -2.60
N ILE A 89 -5.03 -0.45 -1.85
CA ILE A 89 -6.47 -0.39 -2.16
C ILE A 89 -7.01 1.03 -1.92
N CYS A 90 -6.52 1.71 -0.88
CA CYS A 90 -6.95 3.08 -0.56
C CYS A 90 -6.29 4.15 -1.43
N ASP A 91 -5.02 3.94 -1.82
CA ASP A 91 -4.30 4.82 -2.75
C ASP A 91 -3.43 3.99 -3.69
N PRO A 92 -3.94 3.59 -4.87
CA PRO A 92 -3.19 2.83 -5.86
C PRO A 92 -1.96 3.57 -6.41
N ALA A 93 -1.91 4.90 -6.29
CA ALA A 93 -0.81 5.74 -6.77
C ALA A 93 0.34 5.86 -5.76
N ALA A 94 0.22 5.25 -4.56
CA ALA A 94 1.25 5.26 -3.52
C ALA A 94 2.44 4.34 -3.87
N ASP A 95 3.21 4.72 -4.88
CA ASP A 95 4.38 4.01 -5.42
C ASP A 95 5.38 3.56 -4.35
N TYR A 96 5.62 4.42 -3.36
CA TYR A 96 6.54 4.14 -2.25
C TYR A 96 6.12 2.95 -1.40
N ILE A 97 4.82 2.61 -1.38
CA ILE A 97 4.27 1.41 -0.74
C ILE A 97 4.40 0.22 -1.69
N ALA A 98 4.09 0.40 -2.98
CA ALA A 98 4.20 -0.65 -3.99
C ALA A 98 5.60 -1.29 -4.04
N ARG A 99 6.66 -0.49 -3.84
CA ARG A 99 8.05 -0.97 -3.76
C ARG A 99 8.37 -1.81 -2.51
N LYS A 100 7.55 -1.77 -1.46
CA LYS A 100 7.74 -2.58 -0.23
C LYS A 100 7.28 -4.02 -0.41
N ILE A 101 6.20 -4.24 -1.16
CA ILE A 101 5.55 -5.54 -1.33
C ILE A 101 6.50 -6.65 -1.80
N PRO A 102 7.34 -6.49 -2.84
CA PRO A 102 8.17 -7.60 -3.32
C PRO A 102 9.21 -8.02 -2.29
N VAL A 103 9.71 -7.08 -1.47
CA VAL A 103 10.63 -7.40 -0.36
C VAL A 103 9.93 -8.29 0.67
N LEU A 104 8.68 -7.97 1.05
CA LEU A 104 7.92 -8.78 1.99
C LEU A 104 7.53 -10.14 1.43
N LEU A 105 7.21 -10.22 0.13
CA LEU A 105 6.97 -11.50 -0.55
C LEU A 105 8.20 -12.41 -0.44
N LEU A 106 9.41 -11.89 -0.63
CA LEU A 106 10.65 -12.66 -0.41
C LEU A 106 10.83 -13.09 1.04
N ARG A 107 10.59 -12.18 2.01
CA ARG A 107 10.71 -12.48 3.44
C ARG A 107 9.72 -13.55 3.91
N THR A 108 8.64 -13.74 3.16
CA THR A 108 7.61 -14.76 3.43
C THR A 108 7.73 -15.99 2.53
N GLY A 109 8.85 -16.14 1.80
CA GLY A 109 9.13 -17.31 0.94
C GLY A 109 8.29 -17.37 -0.34
N LYS A 110 7.59 -16.29 -0.70
CA LYS A 110 6.73 -16.19 -1.88
C LYS A 110 7.50 -15.64 -3.09
N ASP A 111 8.65 -16.24 -3.40
CA ASP A 111 9.57 -15.74 -4.42
C ASP A 111 8.91 -15.62 -5.82
N ASP A 112 8.02 -16.54 -6.20
CA ASP A 112 7.33 -16.46 -7.50
C ASP A 112 6.40 -15.25 -7.58
N LYS A 113 5.68 -14.96 -6.49
CA LYS A 113 4.83 -13.77 -6.41
C LYS A 113 5.66 -12.50 -6.42
N ALA A 114 6.84 -12.50 -5.79
CA ALA A 114 7.75 -11.36 -5.80
C ALA A 114 8.23 -11.05 -7.22
N VAL A 115 8.62 -12.07 -8.00
CA VAL A 115 9.02 -11.90 -9.41
C VAL A 115 7.87 -11.35 -10.24
N ALA A 116 6.69 -11.96 -10.17
CA ALA A 116 5.52 -11.50 -10.93
C ALA A 116 5.12 -10.06 -10.56
N TRP A 117 5.21 -9.69 -9.28
CA TRP A 117 4.99 -8.32 -8.83
C TRP A 117 6.00 -7.35 -9.45
N LEU A 118 7.29 -7.67 -9.39
CA LEU A 118 8.36 -6.83 -9.92
C LEU A 118 8.28 -6.67 -11.43
N GLU A 119 7.96 -7.74 -12.17
CA GLU A 119 7.81 -7.69 -13.62
C GLU A 119 6.66 -6.76 -14.04
N ARG A 120 5.51 -6.85 -13.35
CA ARG A 120 4.39 -5.93 -13.58
C ARG A 120 4.75 -4.50 -13.21
N TYR A 121 5.30 -4.30 -12.01
CA TYR A 121 5.69 -2.98 -11.52
C TYR A 121 6.72 -2.30 -12.44
N LEU A 122 7.72 -3.03 -12.93
CA LEU A 122 8.74 -2.48 -13.84
C LEU A 122 8.23 -2.22 -15.26
N ALA A 123 7.07 -2.77 -15.65
CA ALA A 123 6.41 -2.41 -16.90
C ALA A 123 5.89 -0.96 -16.85
N ASP A 124 5.34 -0.55 -15.71
CA ASP A 124 4.82 0.79 -15.47
C ASP A 124 5.93 1.77 -15.01
N HIS A 125 6.96 1.25 -14.34
CA HIS A 125 8.07 2.02 -13.78
C HIS A 125 9.43 1.61 -14.38
N PRO A 126 9.66 1.81 -15.69
CA PRO A 126 10.84 1.26 -16.37
C PRO A 126 12.16 1.81 -15.83
N ARG A 127 12.18 3.01 -15.23
CA ARG A 127 13.38 3.65 -14.67
C ARG A 127 13.60 3.40 -13.18
N GLU A 128 12.81 2.54 -12.54
CA GLU A 128 12.99 2.26 -11.12
C GLU A 128 14.11 1.23 -10.91
N THR A 129 15.29 1.74 -10.58
CA THR A 129 16.52 0.94 -10.46
C THR A 129 16.47 -0.05 -9.29
N GLY A 130 15.87 0.32 -8.14
CA GLY A 130 15.89 -0.49 -6.93
C GLY A 130 15.17 -1.84 -7.08
N SER A 131 14.00 -1.83 -7.68
CA SER A 131 13.17 -3.00 -8.00
C SER A 131 13.80 -3.81 -9.13
N ARG A 132 14.44 -3.15 -10.10
CA ARG A 132 15.21 -3.84 -11.14
C ARG A 132 16.41 -4.60 -10.56
N MET A 133 17.14 -4.00 -9.62
CA MET A 133 18.19 -4.67 -8.86
C MET A 133 17.64 -5.83 -8.02
N LEU A 134 16.49 -5.66 -7.38
CA LEU A 134 15.85 -6.71 -6.61
C LEU A 134 15.47 -7.90 -7.51
N LEU A 135 14.88 -7.63 -8.67
CA LEU A 135 14.53 -8.66 -9.66
C LEU A 135 15.78 -9.42 -10.12
N ALA A 136 16.85 -8.71 -10.48
CA ALA A 136 18.13 -9.32 -10.86
C ALA A 136 18.65 -10.26 -9.77
N LYS A 137 18.66 -9.82 -8.50
CA LYS A 137 19.09 -10.65 -7.36
C LYS A 137 18.24 -11.92 -7.20
N ILE A 138 16.93 -11.84 -7.39
CA ILE A 138 16.05 -13.02 -7.33
C ILE A 138 16.35 -13.98 -8.48
N LEU A 139 16.56 -13.46 -9.70
CA LEU A 139 16.90 -14.25 -10.88
C LEU A 139 18.22 -15.00 -10.70
N ILE A 140 19.24 -14.35 -10.12
CA ILE A 140 20.53 -14.98 -9.78
C ILE A 140 20.33 -16.14 -8.82
N ARG A 141 19.57 -15.96 -7.72
CA ARG A 141 19.29 -17.06 -6.76
C ARG A 141 18.58 -18.25 -7.41
N ARG A 142 17.85 -18.01 -8.50
CA ARG A 142 17.12 -19.04 -9.27
C ARG A 142 17.94 -19.62 -10.42
N GLY A 143 19.22 -19.27 -10.55
CA GLY A 143 20.09 -19.71 -11.65
C GLY A 143 19.72 -19.13 -13.02
N LYS A 144 18.85 -18.11 -13.08
CA LYS A 144 18.42 -17.44 -14.32
C LYS A 144 19.40 -16.31 -14.67
N PHE A 145 20.67 -16.64 -14.85
CA PHE A 145 21.76 -15.67 -14.99
C PHE A 145 21.59 -14.75 -16.20
N ASP A 146 21.24 -15.28 -17.38
CA ASP A 146 21.01 -14.46 -18.58
C ASP A 146 19.89 -13.42 -18.38
N ALA A 147 18.86 -13.77 -17.61
CA ALA A 147 17.78 -12.84 -17.30
C ALA A 147 18.24 -11.74 -16.33
N ALA A 148 19.09 -12.08 -15.36
CA ALA A 148 19.69 -11.10 -14.45
C ALA A 148 20.66 -10.15 -15.17
N VAL A 149 21.48 -10.67 -16.09
CA VAL A 149 22.35 -9.86 -16.95
C VAL A 149 21.55 -8.78 -17.69
N ARG A 150 20.41 -9.16 -18.30
CA ARG A 150 19.53 -8.19 -18.96
C ARG A 150 19.04 -7.09 -18.02
N GLN A 151 18.72 -7.42 -16.78
CA GLN A 151 18.28 -6.40 -15.82
C GLN A 151 19.39 -5.40 -15.47
N TYR A 152 20.62 -5.86 -15.24
CA TYR A 152 21.74 -4.95 -14.97
C TYR A 152 22.15 -4.14 -16.21
N ALA A 153 22.07 -4.72 -17.41
CA ALA A 153 22.31 -3.99 -18.65
C ALA A 153 21.35 -2.80 -18.79
N ILE A 154 20.06 -3.00 -18.51
CA ILE A 154 19.07 -1.91 -18.53
C ILE A 154 19.41 -0.83 -17.49
N ILE A 155 19.91 -1.20 -16.29
CA ILE A 155 20.32 -0.19 -15.29
C ILE A 155 21.51 0.63 -15.82
N HIS A 156 22.49 -0.02 -16.43
CA HIS A 156 23.64 0.67 -17.02
C HIS A 156 23.23 1.59 -18.18
N GLU A 157 22.30 1.17 -19.03
CA GLU A 157 21.75 2.02 -20.10
C GLU A 157 21.04 3.27 -19.57
N GLN A 158 20.44 3.20 -18.37
CA GLN A 158 19.74 4.32 -17.74
C GLN A 158 20.69 5.37 -17.17
N ASP A 159 21.78 4.93 -16.55
CA ASP A 159 22.86 5.82 -16.12
C ASP A 159 24.23 5.19 -16.40
N PRO A 160 24.82 5.48 -17.58
CA PRO A 160 26.12 4.92 -17.95
C PRO A 160 27.28 5.36 -17.05
N ARG A 161 27.10 6.37 -16.21
CA ARG A 161 28.11 6.84 -15.25
C ARG A 161 28.05 6.08 -13.93
N ASP A 162 26.93 5.42 -13.64
CA ASP A 162 26.86 4.51 -12.51
C ASP A 162 27.64 3.24 -12.86
N LEU A 163 28.75 3.03 -12.15
CA LEU A 163 29.62 1.88 -12.33
C LEU A 163 29.06 0.63 -11.63
N MET A 164 28.12 0.80 -10.71
CA MET A 164 27.58 -0.29 -9.89
C MET A 164 27.01 -1.44 -10.74
N PRO A 165 26.21 -1.21 -11.81
CA PRO A 165 25.67 -2.29 -12.62
C PRO A 165 26.76 -3.07 -13.36
N LEU A 166 27.84 -2.40 -13.80
CA LEU A 166 28.99 -3.05 -14.44
C LEU A 166 29.75 -3.94 -13.45
N LEU A 167 29.92 -3.47 -12.21
CA LEU A 167 30.52 -4.28 -11.14
C LEU A 167 29.69 -5.54 -10.88
N LEU A 168 28.37 -5.42 -10.72
CA LEU A 168 27.50 -6.59 -10.50
C LEU A 168 27.45 -7.54 -11.71
N LEU A 169 27.48 -7.00 -12.93
CA LEU A 169 27.59 -7.82 -14.15
C LEU A 169 28.91 -8.60 -14.19
N SER A 170 30.01 -7.94 -13.84
CA SER A 170 31.33 -8.59 -13.81
C SER A 170 31.39 -9.69 -12.75
N GLU A 171 30.85 -9.45 -11.56
CA GLU A 171 30.74 -10.44 -10.48
C GLU A 171 29.91 -11.66 -10.92
N LEU A 172 28.80 -11.39 -11.60
CA LEU A 172 27.95 -12.44 -12.14
C LEU A 172 28.68 -13.27 -13.22
N TYR A 173 29.40 -12.63 -14.15
CA TYR A 173 30.19 -13.34 -15.16
C TYR A 173 31.32 -14.16 -14.55
N VAL A 174 31.99 -13.67 -13.51
CA VAL A 174 32.99 -14.45 -12.75
C VAL A 174 32.34 -15.68 -12.11
N THR A 175 31.16 -15.52 -11.51
CA THR A 175 30.41 -16.64 -10.90
C THR A 175 30.05 -17.71 -11.95
N GLU A 176 29.72 -17.29 -13.17
CA GLU A 176 29.48 -18.19 -14.31
C GLU A 176 30.76 -18.69 -15.00
N LYS A 177 31.96 -18.36 -14.49
CA LYS A 177 33.26 -18.67 -15.10
C LYS A 177 33.48 -18.09 -16.50
N LYS A 178 32.70 -17.06 -16.87
CA LYS A 178 32.78 -16.31 -18.13
C LYS A 178 33.79 -15.16 -18.00
N ASN A 179 35.04 -15.48 -17.67
CA ASN A 179 36.07 -14.49 -17.30
C ASN A 179 36.35 -13.45 -18.40
N ASP A 180 36.28 -13.85 -19.67
CA ASP A 180 36.47 -12.94 -20.80
C ASP A 180 35.40 -11.85 -20.85
N LEU A 181 34.14 -12.20 -20.56
CA LEU A 181 33.03 -11.25 -20.49
C LEU A 181 33.16 -10.34 -19.27
N ALA A 182 33.59 -10.87 -18.13
CA ALA A 182 33.85 -10.08 -16.94
C ALA A 182 34.90 -8.98 -17.21
N LEU A 183 36.05 -9.36 -17.79
CA LEU A 183 37.11 -8.43 -18.16
C LEU A 183 36.65 -7.40 -19.19
N LYS A 184 35.89 -7.83 -20.20
CA LYS A 184 35.33 -6.92 -21.20
C LYS A 184 34.39 -5.89 -20.56
N THR A 185 33.54 -6.33 -19.62
CA THR A 185 32.58 -5.47 -18.92
C THR A 185 33.30 -4.43 -18.04
N LEU A 186 34.32 -4.85 -17.30
CA LEU A 186 35.10 -3.93 -16.44
C LEU A 186 35.89 -2.88 -17.23
N ARG A 187 36.26 -3.16 -18.49
CA ARG A 187 36.91 -2.16 -19.37
C ARG A 187 35.96 -1.05 -19.83
N GLN A 188 34.66 -1.21 -19.60
CA GLN A 188 33.65 -0.19 -19.91
C GLN A 188 33.38 0.74 -18.72
N ALA A 189 33.88 0.41 -17.52
CA ALA A 189 33.81 1.23 -16.32
C ALA A 189 34.94 2.27 -16.31
#